data_AF-A0A3C2D0K1-F1
#
_entry.id   AF-A0A3C2D0K1-F1
#
_cell.length_a   1.000
_cell.length_b   1.000
_cell.length_c   1.000
_cell.angle_alpha   90.00
_cell.angle_beta   90.00
_cell.angle_gamma   90.00
#
_symmetry.space_group_name_H-M   'P 1'
#
loop_
_entity.id
_entity.type
_entity.pdbx_description
1 polymer ?
#
loop_
_entity_poly.entity_id
_entity_poly.type
_entity_poly.pdbx_seq_one_letter_code
_entity_poly.pdbx_strand_id
1 'polypeptide(L)'
;MKNILVMNWIDNLKQLMADRKVNIEILKDRIEANGHSLSRNSISNILNENNNPKVETLQIIAEALKVEIGELFNYSHPGQSELSGFIDFNGTIYRIQSVQDLEKLLEEVKGKVSKS
;
A
#
# COMPACT_ATOMS: atom_id res chain seq x y z
N MET A 1 -21.85 -17.39 -7.14
CA MET A 1 -21.04 -16.77 -6.05
C MET A 1 -19.83 -16.13 -6.70
N LYS A 2 -19.73 -14.80 -6.71
CA LYS A 2 -18.50 -14.13 -7.14
C LYS A 2 -17.48 -14.34 -6.02
N ASN A 3 -16.43 -15.10 -6.31
CA ASN A 3 -15.27 -15.18 -5.45
C ASN A 3 -14.68 -13.76 -5.44
N ILE A 4 -14.90 -13.01 -4.36
CA ILE A 4 -14.26 -11.71 -4.19
C ILE A 4 -12.81 -12.07 -3.88
N LEU A 5 -11.98 -12.09 -4.92
CA LEU A 5 -10.53 -12.19 -4.79
C LEU A 5 -10.10 -10.98 -3.96
N VAL A 6 -9.94 -11.20 -2.67
CA VAL A 6 -9.25 -10.28 -1.78
C VAL A 6 -7.81 -10.29 -2.29
N MET A 7 -7.43 -9.25 -3.02
CA MET A 7 -6.07 -9.11 -3.54
C MET A 7 -5.15 -8.97 -2.33
N ASN A 8 -4.27 -9.95 -2.11
CA ASN A 8 -3.33 -9.88 -0.99
C ASN A 8 -2.14 -8.98 -1.39
N TRP A 9 -1.26 -8.65 -0.44
CA TRP A 9 -0.10 -7.79 -0.73
C TRP A 9 0.90 -8.44 -1.72
N ILE A 10 0.91 -9.78 -1.82
CA ILE A 10 1.71 -10.52 -2.80
C ILE A 10 1.19 -10.31 -4.22
N ASP A 11 -0.12 -10.27 -4.41
CA ASP A 11 -0.73 -9.96 -5.71
C ASP A 11 -0.36 -8.55 -6.16
N ASN A 12 -0.39 -7.58 -5.25
CA ASN A 12 0.06 -6.22 -5.54
C ASN A 12 1.57 -6.15 -5.83
N LEU A 13 2.41 -6.86 -5.08
CA LEU A 13 3.84 -7.00 -5.41
C LEU A 13 4.05 -7.56 -6.83
N LYS A 14 3.30 -8.60 -7.21
CA LYS A 14 3.35 -9.18 -8.57
C LYS A 14 2.91 -8.15 -9.62
N GLN A 15 1.88 -7.35 -9.34
CA GLN A 15 1.43 -6.29 -10.23
C GLN A 15 2.49 -5.19 -10.40
N LEU A 16 3.07 -4.69 -9.29
CA LEU A 16 4.16 -3.71 -9.32
C LEU A 16 5.37 -4.20 -10.11
N MET A 17 5.71 -5.49 -9.97
CA MET A 17 6.74 -6.13 -10.78
C MET A 17 6.36 -6.14 -12.27
N ALA A 18 5.13 -6.52 -12.62
CA ALA A 18 4.64 -6.58 -14.00
C ALA A 18 4.62 -5.19 -14.67
N ASP A 19 4.06 -4.18 -14.00
CA ASP A 19 3.96 -2.79 -14.50
C ASP A 19 5.34 -2.20 -14.81
N ARG A 20 6.34 -2.59 -14.02
CA ARG A 20 7.73 -2.14 -14.15
C ARG A 20 8.58 -3.07 -15.04
N LYS A 21 7.98 -4.10 -15.64
CA LYS A 21 8.64 -5.13 -16.46
C LYS A 21 9.83 -5.80 -15.74
N VAL A 22 9.67 -6.04 -14.45
CA VAL A 22 10.66 -6.66 -13.57
C VAL A 22 10.30 -8.13 -13.37
N ASN A 23 11.16 -9.04 -13.77
CA ASN A 23 11.08 -10.45 -13.37
C ASN A 23 11.98 -10.72 -12.15
N ILE A 24 12.02 -11.95 -11.65
CA ILE A 24 12.81 -12.32 -10.47
C ILE A 24 14.30 -12.02 -10.65
N GLU A 25 14.87 -12.29 -11.83
CA GLU A 25 16.29 -12.02 -12.11
C GLU A 25 16.57 -10.52 -12.11
N ILE A 26 15.74 -9.73 -12.80
CA ILE A 26 15.89 -8.27 -12.83
C ILE A 26 15.72 -7.67 -11.42
N LEU A 27 14.79 -8.20 -10.62
CA LEU A 27 14.61 -7.73 -9.24
C LEU A 27 15.86 -8.01 -8.41
N LYS A 28 16.40 -9.23 -8.51
CA LYS A 28 17.64 -9.62 -7.85
C LYS A 28 18.79 -8.71 -8.28
N ASP A 29 19.00 -8.51 -9.57
CA ASP A 29 20.07 -7.66 -10.09
C ASP A 29 19.96 -6.21 -9.59
N ARG A 30 18.73 -5.68 -9.47
CA ARG A 30 18.49 -4.35 -8.90
C ARG A 30 18.76 -4.30 -7.39
N ILE A 31 18.41 -5.34 -6.65
CA ILE A 31 18.72 -5.46 -5.22
C ILE A 31 20.25 -5.44 -5.03
N GLU A 32 20.98 -6.19 -5.84
CA GLU A 32 22.45 -6.22 -5.83
C GLU A 32 23.05 -4.87 -6.22
N ALA A 33 22.50 -4.20 -7.24
CA ALA A 33 22.93 -2.86 -7.64
C ALA A 33 22.70 -1.79 -6.55
N ASN A 34 21.74 -2.01 -5.66
CA ASN A 34 21.49 -1.15 -4.50
C ASN A 34 22.37 -1.50 -3.27
N GLY A 35 23.29 -2.46 -3.39
CA GLY A 35 24.19 -2.85 -2.29
C GLY A 35 23.59 -3.86 -1.30
N HIS A 36 22.44 -4.45 -1.64
CA HIS A 36 21.79 -5.49 -0.85
C HIS A 36 21.95 -6.87 -1.49
N SER A 37 21.58 -7.92 -0.77
CA SER A 37 21.59 -9.28 -1.31
C SER A 37 20.31 -10.00 -0.93
N LEU A 38 19.63 -10.55 -1.95
CA LEU A 38 18.48 -11.41 -1.77
C LEU A 38 18.51 -12.51 -2.82
N SER A 39 18.50 -13.77 -2.39
CA SER A 39 18.61 -14.88 -3.33
C SER A 39 17.35 -14.96 -4.21
N ARG A 40 17.53 -15.42 -5.46
CA ARG A 40 16.44 -15.76 -6.37
C ARG A 40 15.39 -16.66 -5.70
N ASN A 41 15.83 -17.66 -4.92
CA ASN A 41 14.95 -18.58 -4.20
C ASN A 41 14.16 -17.88 -3.10
N SER A 42 14.77 -16.93 -2.37
CA SER A 42 14.08 -16.12 -1.37
C SER A 42 12.96 -15.29 -2.01
N ILE A 43 13.24 -14.62 -3.13
CA ILE A 43 12.24 -13.87 -3.89
C ILE A 43 11.10 -14.80 -4.36
N SER A 44 11.45 -15.95 -4.93
CA SER A 44 10.47 -16.95 -5.36
C SER A 44 9.60 -17.46 -4.20
N ASN A 45 10.18 -17.70 -3.03
CA ASN A 45 9.43 -18.17 -1.86
C ASN A 45 8.46 -17.11 -1.34
N ILE A 46 8.85 -15.83 -1.37
CA ILE A 46 7.96 -14.71 -1.03
C ILE A 46 6.78 -14.66 -2.01
N LEU A 47 7.05 -14.65 -3.32
CA LEU A 47 6.01 -14.56 -4.36
C LEU A 47 5.03 -15.75 -4.38
N ASN A 48 5.44 -16.90 -3.84
CA ASN A 48 4.61 -18.10 -3.71
C ASN A 48 4.07 -18.31 -2.29
N GLU A 49 4.14 -17.29 -1.42
CA GLU A 49 3.60 -17.32 -0.05
C GLU A 49 4.22 -18.40 0.86
N ASN A 50 5.36 -18.98 0.46
CA ASN A 50 6.11 -19.98 1.22
C ASN A 50 7.04 -19.35 2.27
N ASN A 51 7.17 -18.02 2.26
CA ASN A 51 7.96 -17.27 3.22
C ASN A 51 7.33 -15.91 3.49
N ASN A 52 7.16 -15.55 4.77
CA ASN A 52 6.76 -14.21 5.17
C ASN A 52 8.02 -13.36 5.42
N PRO A 53 8.36 -12.40 4.57
CA PRO A 53 9.59 -11.64 4.69
C PRO A 53 9.57 -10.69 5.90
N LYS A 54 10.76 -10.32 6.38
CA LYS A 54 10.91 -9.26 7.38
C LYS A 54 10.68 -7.89 6.73
N VAL A 55 10.36 -6.89 7.54
CA VAL A 55 10.22 -5.48 7.10
C VAL A 55 11.46 -4.98 6.35
N GLU A 56 12.66 -5.35 6.81
CA GLU A 56 13.92 -5.03 6.12
C GLU A 56 13.96 -5.60 4.70
N THR A 57 13.53 -6.84 4.50
CA THR A 57 13.46 -7.47 3.18
C THR A 57 12.43 -6.77 2.29
N LEU A 58 11.30 -6.35 2.87
CA LEU A 58 10.29 -5.58 2.15
C LEU A 58 10.80 -4.21 1.72
N GLN A 59 11.56 -3.51 2.58
CA GLN A 59 12.21 -2.25 2.27
C GLN A 59 13.19 -2.40 1.09
N ILE A 60 14.03 -3.44 1.11
CA ILE A 60 14.97 -3.76 0.02
C ILE A 60 14.22 -3.99 -1.31
N ILE A 61 13.11 -4.73 -1.28
CA ILE A 61 12.29 -4.98 -2.46
C ILE A 61 11.66 -3.67 -2.97
N ALA A 62 11.12 -2.84 -2.08
CA ALA A 62 10.52 -1.55 -2.44
C ALA A 62 11.54 -0.61 -3.11
N GLU A 63 12.75 -0.52 -2.54
CA GLU A 63 13.84 0.27 -3.11
C GLU A 63 14.26 -0.22 -4.50
N ALA A 64 14.38 -1.54 -4.69
CA ALA A 64 14.71 -2.12 -5.99
C ALA A 64 13.60 -1.92 -7.03
N LEU A 65 12.34 -1.83 -6.59
CA LEU A 65 11.20 -1.48 -7.43
C LEU A 65 11.01 0.03 -7.63
N LYS A 66 11.72 0.87 -6.87
CA LYS A 66 11.56 2.34 -6.84
C LYS A 66 10.13 2.75 -6.49
N VAL A 67 9.63 2.24 -5.36
CA VAL A 67 8.34 2.56 -4.76
C VAL A 67 8.52 2.83 -3.26
N GLU A 68 7.58 3.55 -2.65
CA GLU A 68 7.53 3.58 -1.19
C GLU A 68 7.10 2.21 -0.64
N ILE A 69 7.60 1.82 0.54
CA ILE A 69 7.26 0.52 1.14
C ILE A 69 5.74 0.34 1.34
N GLY A 70 5.02 1.43 1.61
CA GLY A 70 3.56 1.44 1.73
C GLY A 70 2.85 1.03 0.44
N GLU A 71 3.43 1.33 -0.73
CA GLU A 71 2.85 0.95 -2.02
C GLU A 71 2.80 -0.56 -2.21
N LEU A 72 3.66 -1.35 -1.54
CA LEU A 72 3.57 -2.82 -1.56
C LEU A 72 2.24 -3.33 -1.01
N PHE A 73 1.58 -2.53 -0.15
CA PHE A 73 0.31 -2.85 0.50
C PHE A 73 -0.87 -2.04 -0.01
N ASN A 74 -0.68 -1.17 -1.02
CA ASN A 74 -1.77 -0.41 -1.62
C ASN A 74 -2.47 -1.26 -2.68
N TYR A 75 -3.38 -2.12 -2.24
CA TYR A 75 -4.31 -2.79 -3.12
C TYR A 75 -5.61 -1.99 -3.14
N SER A 76 -6.00 -1.53 -4.33
CA SER A 76 -7.31 -0.94 -4.55
C SER A 76 -8.36 -2.02 -4.28
N HIS A 77 -8.94 -2.03 -3.07
CA HIS A 77 -10.07 -2.90 -2.81
C HIS A 77 -11.24 -2.41 -3.65
N PRO A 78 -11.96 -3.29 -4.35
CA PRO A 78 -13.30 -2.98 -4.82
C PRO A 78 -14.16 -2.57 -3.60
N GLY A 79 -14.40 -1.27 -3.43
CA GLY A 79 -15.15 -0.71 -2.29
C GLY A 79 -14.33 0.06 -1.24
N GLN A 80 -12.99 0.14 -1.34
CA GLN A 80 -12.27 1.19 -0.62
C GLN A 80 -12.38 2.49 -1.41
N SER A 81 -12.98 3.50 -0.78
CA SER A 81 -12.94 4.88 -1.24
C SER A 81 -11.48 5.31 -1.45
N GLU A 82 -11.15 5.89 -2.61
CA GLU A 82 -9.84 6.53 -2.86
C GLU A 82 -9.54 7.62 -1.81
N LEU A 83 -10.57 8.12 -1.13
CA LEU A 83 -10.48 9.11 -0.08
C LEU A 83 -10.34 8.43 1.29
N SER A 84 -9.12 8.47 1.84
CA SER A 84 -8.82 8.12 3.23
C SER A 84 -7.82 9.13 3.78
N GLY A 85 -8.14 9.79 4.87
CA GLY A 85 -7.27 10.80 5.46
C GLY A 85 -7.60 11.12 6.91
N PHE A 86 -6.71 11.84 7.56
CA PHE A 86 -6.93 12.40 8.90
C PHE A 86 -6.76 13.91 8.84
N ILE A 87 -7.67 14.65 9.45
CA ILE A 87 -7.59 16.11 9.57
C ILE A 87 -7.62 16.46 11.05
N ASP A 88 -6.62 17.22 11.51
CA ASP A 88 -6.65 17.85 12.82
C ASP A 88 -7.35 19.20 12.71
N PHE A 89 -8.43 19.37 13.46
CA PHE A 89 -9.08 20.66 13.64
C PHE A 89 -9.30 20.92 15.14
N ASN A 90 -8.69 22.00 15.64
CA ASN A 90 -8.73 22.40 17.05
C ASN A 90 -8.31 21.28 18.03
N GLY A 91 -7.37 20.42 17.65
CA GLY A 91 -6.87 19.33 18.48
C GLY A 91 -7.73 18.06 18.46
N THR A 92 -8.81 18.03 17.66
CA THR A 92 -9.59 16.82 17.39
C THR A 92 -9.18 16.25 16.04
N ILE A 93 -8.82 14.95 16.02
CA ILE A 93 -8.46 14.25 14.78
C ILE A 93 -9.72 13.62 14.18
N TYR A 94 -10.10 14.08 13.00
CA TYR A 94 -11.21 13.55 12.21
C TYR A 94 -10.69 12.56 11.19
N ARG A 95 -11.25 11.35 11.17
CA ARG A 95 -10.99 10.37 10.11
C ARG A 95 -11.95 10.65 8.96
N ILE A 96 -11.40 10.85 7.77
CA ILE A 96 -12.14 11.07 6.53
C ILE A 96 -12.07 9.80 5.71
N GLN A 97 -13.21 9.21 5.38
CA GLN A 97 -13.30 8.02 4.51
C GLN A 97 -14.25 8.23 3.32
N SER A 98 -14.90 9.39 3.24
CA SER A 98 -15.91 9.71 2.25
C SER A 98 -16.03 11.22 2.04
N VAL A 99 -16.66 11.62 0.92
CA VAL A 99 -17.00 13.03 0.66
C VAL A 99 -17.93 13.57 1.75
N GLN A 100 -18.83 12.74 2.27
CA GLN A 100 -19.73 13.10 3.35
C GLN A 100 -19.00 13.43 4.65
N ASP A 101 -17.87 12.76 4.94
CA ASP A 101 -17.05 13.09 6.10
C ASP A 101 -16.39 14.48 5.94
N LEU A 102 -15.96 14.83 4.72
CA LEU A 102 -15.44 16.16 4.40
C LEU A 102 -16.53 17.23 4.55
N GLU A 103 -17.74 16.98 4.04
CA GLU A 103 -18.87 17.90 4.14
C GLU A 103 -19.22 18.19 5.60
N LYS A 104 -19.28 17.14 6.44
CA LYS A 104 -19.54 17.28 7.88
C LYS A 104 -18.46 18.12 8.58
N LEU A 105 -17.19 17.80 8.33
CA LEU A 105 -16.09 18.57 8.92
C LEU A 105 -16.12 20.03 8.45
N LEU A 106 -16.42 20.28 7.17
CA LEU A 106 -16.51 21.64 6.64
C LEU A 106 -17.63 22.45 7.30
N GLU A 107 -18.78 21.83 7.58
CA GLU A 107 -19.88 22.49 8.31
C GLU A 107 -19.50 22.77 9.77
N GLU A 108 -18.74 21.90 10.43
CA GLU A 108 -18.19 22.12 11.77
C GLU A 108 -17.18 23.28 11.78
N VAL A 109 -16.24 23.30 10.81
CA VAL A 109 -15.25 24.37 10.64
C VAL A 109 -15.93 25.72 10.37
N LYS A 110 -17.03 25.72 9.59
CA LYS A 110 -17.83 26.92 9.33
C LYS A 110 -18.70 27.35 10.52
N GLY A 111 -18.70 26.58 11.62
CA GLY A 111 -19.51 26.86 12.81
C GLY A 111 -21.01 26.64 12.61
N LYS A 112 -21.40 25.81 11.64
CA LYS A 112 -22.80 25.55 11.29
C LYS A 112 -23.42 24.33 11.97
N VAL A 113 -22.62 23.55 12.72
CA VAL A 113 -23.15 22.50 13.59
C VAL A 113 -23.72 23.16 14.84
N SER A 114 -24.95 23.62 14.72
CA SER A 114 -25.75 24.15 15.82
C SER A 114 -25.94 23.08 16.89
N LYS A 115 -25.49 23.37 18.12
CA LYS A 115 -25.85 22.61 19.32
C LYS A 115 -27.37 22.44 19.35
N SER A 116 -27.84 21.21 19.24
CA SER A 116 -29.22 20.79 19.50
C SER A 116 -29.22 19.94 20.76
#